data_AF-A0A9P5F2C4-F1
#
_entry.id   AF-A0A9P5F2C4-F1
#
_cell.length_a   1.000
_cell.length_b   1.000
_cell.length_c   1.000
_cell.angle_alpha   90.00
_cell.angle_beta   90.00
_cell.angle_gamma   90.00
#
_symmetry.space_group_name_H-M   'P 1'
#
loop_
_entity.id
_entity.type
_entity.pdbx_description
1 polymer ?
#
loop_
_entity_poly.entity_id
_entity_poly.type
_entity_poly.pdbx_seq_one_letter_code
_entity_poly.pdbx_strand_id
1 'polypeptide(L)'
;MSSLRKQFYFTMFYTVTTVFTFMNTCLYWFVQLPHDDNGNAEPPKPQPSGGSHASSMYEQSLGFEMTRLEDINKGKPHGPFTEIFGEGWFKAFVIINLFLVSTVIALFEIFWLNSIKRPLAVGAHTLGVIFFAGLYLGWAAIGKIETGADAFYWLDQKVIGSREAVVAASIGFVILAPILYALMYGLIGMRESISRAAHSRRVAAAAEAAGH
;
A
#
# COMPACT_ATOMS: atom_id res chain seq x y z
N MET A 1 -23.76 2.07 19.03
CA MET A 1 -22.65 1.33 19.68
C MET A 1 -22.44 1.92 21.07
N SER A 2 -22.73 1.20 22.15
CA SER A 2 -22.76 1.77 23.52
C SER A 2 -21.46 1.62 24.34
N SER A 3 -20.42 0.96 23.81
CA SER A 3 -19.15 0.76 24.52
C SER A 3 -18.00 1.53 23.84
N LEU A 4 -17.38 2.43 24.59
CA LEU A 4 -16.21 3.23 24.16
C LEU A 4 -15.05 2.33 23.69
N ARG A 5 -14.83 1.18 24.36
CA ARG A 5 -13.79 0.22 23.97
C ARG A 5 -14.07 -0.41 22.61
N LYS A 6 -15.31 -0.85 22.37
CA LYS A 6 -15.71 -1.43 21.07
C LYS A 6 -15.57 -0.41 19.94
N GLN A 7 -15.94 0.84 20.21
CA GLN A 7 -15.76 1.94 19.26
C GLN A 7 -14.29 2.17 18.95
N PHE A 8 -13.41 2.18 19.97
CA PHE A 8 -11.97 2.35 19.78
C PHE A 8 -11.35 1.24 18.92
N TYR A 9 -11.65 -0.03 19.21
CA TYR A 9 -11.12 -1.14 18.40
C TYR A 9 -11.61 -1.09 16.95
N PHE A 10 -12.88 -0.72 16.77
CA PHE A 10 -13.45 -0.54 15.43
C PHE A 10 -12.75 0.58 14.66
N THR A 11 -12.54 1.74 15.28
CA THR A 11 -11.82 2.85 14.63
C THR A 11 -10.35 2.52 14.39
N MET A 12 -9.72 1.78 15.29
CA MET A 12 -8.35 1.31 15.13
C MET A 12 -8.23 0.36 13.94
N PHE A 13 -9.13 -0.61 13.83
CA PHE A 13 -9.17 -1.55 12.72
C PHE A 13 -9.27 -0.81 11.38
N TYR A 14 -10.25 0.08 11.22
CA TYR A 14 -10.40 0.89 10.00
C TYR A 14 -9.20 1.78 9.72
N THR A 15 -8.56 2.32 10.75
CA THR A 15 -7.35 3.12 10.59
C THR A 15 -6.21 2.26 10.05
N VAL A 16 -5.96 1.11 10.67
CA VAL A 16 -4.87 0.20 10.26
C VAL A 16 -5.10 -0.32 8.85
N THR A 17 -6.31 -0.77 8.50
CA THR A 17 -6.59 -1.29 7.15
C THR A 17 -6.42 -0.22 6.09
N THR A 18 -6.88 1.01 6.33
CA THR A 18 -6.72 2.14 5.41
C THR A 18 -5.26 2.53 5.25
N VAL A 19 -4.52 2.66 6.36
CA VAL A 19 -3.10 3.02 6.35
C VAL A 19 -2.28 1.96 5.62
N PHE A 20 -2.52 0.68 5.89
CA PHE A 20 -1.79 -0.42 5.24
C PHE A 20 -2.11 -0.54 3.76
N THR A 21 -3.33 -0.18 3.36
CA THR A 21 -3.70 -0.09 1.96
C THR A 21 -2.89 0.99 1.24
N PHE A 22 -2.76 2.18 1.83
CA PHE A 22 -1.88 3.23 1.29
C PHE A 22 -0.41 2.85 1.32
N MET A 23 0.06 2.20 2.39
CA MET A 23 1.43 1.68 2.46
C MET A 23 1.69 0.67 1.35
N ASN A 24 0.77 -0.27 1.09
CA ASN A 24 0.91 -1.27 0.05
C ASN A 24 1.06 -0.64 -1.33
N THR A 25 0.23 0.37 -1.64
CA THR A 25 0.37 1.16 -2.88
C THR A 25 1.72 1.88 -2.92
N CYS A 26 2.09 2.63 -1.88
CA CYS A 26 3.33 3.38 -1.87
C CYS A 26 4.56 2.48 -2.00
N LEU A 27 4.61 1.38 -1.26
CA LEU A 27 5.73 0.44 -1.29
C LEU A 27 5.85 -0.23 -2.66
N TYR A 28 4.74 -0.59 -3.29
CA TYR A 28 4.80 -1.15 -4.63
C TYR A 28 5.34 -0.12 -5.63
N TRP A 29 4.67 1.03 -5.76
CA TRP A 29 4.95 1.99 -6.83
C TRP A 29 6.26 2.77 -6.64
N PHE A 30 6.72 2.99 -5.41
CA PHE A 30 7.93 3.78 -5.14
C PHE A 30 9.15 2.97 -4.71
N VAL A 31 8.97 1.72 -4.26
CA VAL A 31 10.07 0.91 -3.72
C VAL A 31 10.29 -0.37 -4.53
N GLN A 32 9.22 -1.07 -4.92
CA GLN A 32 9.34 -2.38 -5.56
C GLN A 32 9.28 -2.31 -7.08
N LEU A 33 8.57 -1.34 -7.65
CA LEU A 33 8.56 -1.15 -9.09
C LEU A 33 9.98 -0.83 -9.54
N PRO A 34 10.55 -1.57 -10.50
CA PRO A 34 11.87 -1.28 -11.02
C PRO A 34 11.92 0.14 -11.56
N HIS A 35 12.84 0.94 -11.02
CA HIS A 35 13.20 2.23 -11.58
C HIS A 35 14.50 1.99 -12.35
N ASP A 36 14.48 2.18 -13.67
CA ASP A 36 15.67 2.14 -14.52
C ASP A 36 16.53 3.38 -14.20
N ASP A 37 17.27 3.29 -13.10
CA ASP A 37 18.09 4.40 -12.61
C ASP A 37 19.50 4.40 -13.20
N ASN A 38 19.82 3.50 -14.12
CA ASN A 38 20.97 3.57 -15.01
C ASN A 38 20.89 2.37 -15.95
N GLY A 39 20.94 2.59 -17.26
CA GLY A 39 20.95 1.56 -18.32
C GLY A 39 22.15 0.59 -18.33
N ASN A 40 22.70 0.25 -17.16
CA ASN A 40 23.73 -0.73 -16.88
C ASN A 40 23.44 -1.58 -15.62
N ALA A 41 22.33 -1.36 -14.91
CA ALA A 41 21.95 -2.21 -13.77
C ALA A 41 20.97 -3.28 -14.27
N GLU A 42 21.46 -4.51 -14.43
CA GLU A 42 20.59 -5.67 -14.60
C GLU A 42 19.56 -5.66 -13.45
N PRO A 43 18.25 -5.65 -13.75
CA PRO A 43 17.23 -5.57 -12.72
C PRO A 43 17.41 -6.73 -11.75
N PRO A 44 17.29 -6.51 -10.43
CA PRO A 44 17.29 -7.61 -9.48
C PRO A 44 16.20 -8.59 -9.91
N LYS A 45 16.61 -9.82 -10.23
CA LYS A 45 15.66 -10.88 -10.62
C LYS A 45 14.57 -10.94 -9.55
N PRO A 46 13.28 -10.87 -9.91
CA PRO A 46 12.21 -10.99 -8.95
C PRO A 46 12.35 -12.33 -8.25
N GLN A 47 12.70 -12.28 -6.97
CA GLN A 47 12.79 -13.47 -6.14
C GLN A 47 11.36 -13.94 -5.88
N PRO A 48 10.98 -15.16 -6.30
CA PRO A 48 9.61 -15.62 -6.18
C PRO A 48 9.22 -15.69 -4.70
N SER A 49 8.22 -14.92 -4.29
CA SER A 49 7.60 -15.07 -2.99
C SER A 49 6.78 -16.37 -3.00
N GLY A 50 7.15 -17.35 -2.18
CA GLY A 50 6.31 -18.50 -1.87
C GLY A 50 6.58 -19.76 -2.69
N GLY A 51 7.71 -20.43 -2.41
CA GLY A 51 7.91 -21.83 -2.78
C GLY A 51 7.13 -22.75 -1.83
N SER A 52 5.82 -22.86 -2.02
CA SER A 52 5.03 -24.00 -1.51
C SER A 52 4.69 -24.89 -2.71
N HIS A 53 4.68 -26.21 -2.56
CA HIS A 53 4.48 -27.21 -3.62
C HIS A 53 3.25 -27.05 -4.56
N ALA A 54 2.43 -26.01 -4.40
CA ALA A 54 1.44 -25.55 -5.37
C ALA A 54 2.01 -24.59 -6.45
N SER A 55 3.21 -24.03 -6.24
CA SER A 55 3.88 -23.07 -7.13
C SER A 55 4.36 -23.70 -8.43
N SER A 56 4.64 -25.01 -8.46
CA SER A 56 5.09 -25.69 -9.68
C SER A 56 4.06 -25.67 -10.81
N MET A 57 2.76 -25.58 -10.48
CA MET A 57 1.70 -25.55 -11.49
C MET A 57 1.47 -24.15 -12.07
N TYR A 58 1.70 -23.10 -11.28
CA TYR A 58 1.64 -21.69 -11.74
C TYR A 58 2.93 -21.26 -12.44
N GLU A 59 4.10 -21.71 -11.98
CA GLU A 59 5.42 -21.44 -12.55
C GLU A 59 5.61 -22.11 -13.92
N GLN A 60 5.00 -23.29 -14.14
CA GLN A 60 5.03 -23.95 -15.46
C GLN A 60 4.14 -23.26 -16.51
N SER A 61 3.09 -22.53 -16.10
CA SER A 61 2.19 -21.83 -17.01
C SER A 61 2.55 -20.36 -17.24
N LEU A 62 3.07 -19.65 -16.23
CA LEU A 62 3.44 -18.23 -16.31
C LEU A 62 4.95 -17.99 -16.36
N GLY A 63 5.77 -18.87 -15.76
CA GLY A 63 7.24 -18.77 -15.79
C GLY A 63 7.85 -19.19 -17.13
N PHE A 64 7.20 -20.10 -17.87
CA PHE A 64 7.60 -20.49 -19.23
C PHE A 64 7.30 -19.39 -20.27
N GLU A 65 6.30 -18.54 -20.00
CA GLU A 65 6.00 -17.38 -20.85
C GLU A 65 6.90 -16.18 -20.52
N MET A 66 7.17 -15.93 -19.23
CA MET A 66 8.05 -14.84 -18.77
C MET A 66 9.50 -14.99 -19.26
N THR A 67 10.09 -16.18 -19.18
CA THR A 67 11.46 -16.43 -19.69
C THR A 67 11.57 -16.25 -21.20
N ARG A 68 10.48 -16.45 -21.95
CA ARG A 68 10.43 -16.25 -23.40
C ARG A 68 10.17 -14.79 -23.79
N LEU A 69 9.53 -13.99 -22.92
CA LEU A 69 9.33 -12.54 -23.07
C LEU A 69 10.55 -11.72 -22.65
N GLU A 70 11.31 -12.16 -21.64
CA GLU A 70 12.60 -11.58 -21.24
C GLU A 70 13.62 -11.60 -22.38
N ASP A 71 13.64 -12.67 -23.20
CA ASP A 71 14.51 -12.75 -24.37
C ASP A 71 14.03 -11.89 -25.56
N ILE A 72 12.76 -11.46 -25.61
CA ILE A 72 12.21 -10.59 -26.67
C ILE A 72 12.41 -9.10 -26.36
N ASN A 73 12.54 -8.74 -25.08
CA ASN A 73 12.61 -7.34 -24.63
C ASN A 73 14.03 -6.84 -24.31
N LYS A 74 15.08 -7.60 -24.64
CA LYS A 74 16.52 -7.32 -24.45
C LYS A 74 17.09 -6.05 -25.14
N GLY A 75 16.25 -5.07 -25.46
CA GLY A 75 16.63 -3.82 -26.11
C GLY A 75 15.50 -2.79 -26.25
N LYS A 76 14.41 -2.89 -25.49
CA LYS A 76 13.33 -1.87 -25.48
C LYS A 76 13.52 -0.93 -24.28
N PRO A 77 13.12 0.35 -24.38
CA PRO A 77 13.22 1.28 -23.27
C PRO A 77 12.43 0.78 -22.05
N HIS A 78 13.15 0.51 -20.95
CA HIS A 78 12.63 0.00 -19.69
C HIS A 78 12.05 1.15 -18.85
N GLY A 79 10.84 1.58 -19.19
CA GLY A 79 10.08 2.53 -18.37
C GLY A 79 9.16 1.82 -17.36
N PRO A 80 8.85 2.44 -16.21
CA PRO A 80 7.97 1.85 -15.18
C PRO A 80 6.59 1.46 -15.72
N PHE A 81 6.08 2.19 -16.70
CA PHE A 81 4.83 1.86 -17.38
C PHE A 81 4.99 0.83 -18.51
N THR A 82 6.19 0.72 -19.10
CA THR A 82 6.49 -0.29 -20.12
C THR A 82 6.53 -1.70 -19.51
N GLU A 83 7.01 -1.85 -18.28
CA GLU A 83 7.03 -3.16 -17.59
C GLU A 83 5.64 -3.62 -17.14
N ILE A 84 4.75 -2.67 -16.84
CA ILE A 84 3.37 -2.94 -16.39
C ILE A 84 2.45 -3.22 -17.59
N PHE A 85 2.55 -2.40 -18.65
CA PHE A 85 1.64 -2.45 -19.78
C PHE A 85 2.22 -3.12 -21.04
N GLY A 86 3.52 -3.40 -21.08
CA GLY A 86 4.21 -3.97 -22.25
C GLY A 86 4.19 -5.49 -22.36
N GLU A 87 3.84 -6.20 -21.27
CA GLU A 87 3.76 -7.67 -21.22
C GLU A 87 2.32 -8.21 -21.29
N GLY A 88 1.35 -7.35 -21.60
CA GLY A 88 -0.06 -7.73 -21.79
C GLY A 88 -1.00 -7.28 -20.67
N TRP A 89 -2.30 -7.36 -20.96
CA TRP A 89 -3.35 -6.79 -20.11
C TRP A 89 -3.53 -7.48 -18.76
N PHE A 90 -3.20 -8.78 -18.66
CA PHE A 90 -3.39 -9.57 -17.44
C PHE A 90 -2.41 -9.18 -16.33
N LYS A 91 -1.13 -8.99 -16.65
CA LYS A 91 -0.11 -8.52 -15.69
C LYS A 91 -0.49 -7.14 -15.13
N ALA A 92 -0.83 -6.21 -16.03
CA ALA A 92 -1.33 -4.89 -15.65
C ALA A 92 -2.56 -4.97 -14.74
N PHE A 93 -3.53 -5.82 -15.10
CA PHE A 93 -4.74 -6.03 -14.31
C PHE A 93 -4.42 -6.54 -12.89
N VAL A 94 -3.57 -7.55 -12.76
CA VAL A 94 -3.17 -8.11 -11.45
C VAL A 94 -2.49 -7.04 -10.59
N ILE A 95 -1.54 -6.29 -11.16
CA ILE A 95 -0.80 -5.24 -10.45
C ILE A 95 -1.76 -4.13 -9.97
N ILE A 96 -2.60 -3.62 -10.86
CA ILE A 96 -3.57 -2.57 -10.52
C ILE A 96 -4.55 -3.07 -9.45
N ASN A 97 -5.06 -4.29 -9.60
CA ASN A 97 -6.01 -4.84 -8.65
C ASN A 97 -5.39 -5.08 -7.26
N LEU A 98 -4.15 -5.56 -7.20
CA LEU A 98 -3.48 -5.88 -5.95
C LEU A 98 -2.97 -4.65 -5.20
N PHE A 99 -2.45 -3.66 -5.94
CA PHE A 99 -1.74 -2.52 -5.33
C PHE A 99 -2.47 -1.18 -5.44
N LEU A 100 -3.49 -1.02 -6.29
CA LEU A 100 -4.14 0.28 -6.49
C LEU A 100 -5.63 0.29 -6.14
N VAL A 101 -6.38 -0.77 -6.48
CA VAL A 101 -7.85 -0.80 -6.31
C VAL A 101 -8.26 -0.55 -4.87
N SER A 102 -7.63 -1.21 -3.89
CA SER A 102 -7.94 -1.00 -2.47
C SER A 102 -7.72 0.46 -2.03
N THR A 103 -6.68 1.12 -2.54
CA THR A 103 -6.42 2.54 -2.25
C THR A 103 -7.47 3.45 -2.87
N VAL A 104 -7.93 3.16 -4.09
CA VAL A 104 -9.03 3.89 -4.72
C VAL A 104 -10.32 3.72 -3.91
N ILE A 105 -10.62 2.50 -3.45
CA ILE A 105 -11.77 2.24 -2.57
C ILE A 105 -11.66 3.04 -1.27
N ALA A 106 -10.49 3.03 -0.61
CA ALA A 106 -10.26 3.78 0.62
C ALA A 106 -10.43 5.30 0.41
N LEU A 107 -9.92 5.86 -0.69
CA LEU A 107 -10.14 7.27 -1.05
C LEU A 107 -11.62 7.56 -1.29
N PHE A 108 -12.32 6.69 -2.01
CA PHE A 108 -13.76 6.80 -2.23
C PHE A 108 -14.54 6.77 -0.91
N GLU A 109 -14.18 5.87 0.01
CA GLU A 109 -14.79 5.79 1.33
C GLU A 109 -14.55 7.04 2.18
N ILE A 110 -13.34 7.60 2.13
CA ILE A 110 -13.01 8.84 2.84
C ILE A 110 -13.85 9.98 2.30
N PHE A 111 -13.84 10.22 0.98
CA PHE A 111 -14.42 11.43 0.38
C PHE A 111 -15.94 11.36 0.20
N TRP A 112 -16.52 10.21 -0.16
CA TRP A 112 -17.95 10.08 -0.48
C TRP A 112 -18.75 9.37 0.60
N LEU A 113 -18.32 8.18 1.04
CA LEU A 113 -19.15 7.35 1.92
C LEU A 113 -19.11 7.78 3.39
N ASN A 114 -18.12 8.58 3.81
CA ASN A 114 -17.92 9.00 5.20
C ASN A 114 -17.87 7.82 6.19
N SER A 115 -17.47 6.65 5.70
CA SER A 115 -17.31 5.43 6.50
C SER A 115 -16.12 5.58 7.46
N ILE A 116 -15.06 6.23 6.97
CA ILE A 116 -13.84 6.50 7.73
C ILE A 116 -13.96 7.88 8.38
N LYS A 117 -14.04 7.89 9.71
CA LYS A 117 -14.15 9.09 10.53
C LYS A 117 -12.84 9.41 11.22
N ARG A 118 -12.68 10.68 11.60
CA ARG A 118 -11.50 11.16 12.31
C ARG A 118 -11.37 10.44 13.67
N PRO A 119 -10.25 9.73 13.94
CA PRO A 119 -10.02 9.13 15.24
C PRO A 119 -9.80 10.22 16.29
N LEU A 120 -10.53 10.15 17.40
CA LEU A 120 -10.43 11.13 18.50
C LEU A 120 -9.15 10.94 19.33
N ALA A 121 -8.72 9.70 19.52
CA ALA A 121 -7.52 9.34 20.26
C ALA A 121 -6.30 9.26 19.32
N VAL A 122 -5.86 10.40 18.80
CA VAL A 122 -4.81 10.48 17.76
C VAL A 122 -3.54 9.75 18.19
N GLY A 123 -3.03 10.02 19.39
CA GLY A 123 -1.80 9.38 19.89
C GLY A 123 -1.90 7.86 20.00
N ALA A 124 -3.05 7.35 20.46
CA ALA A 124 -3.29 5.92 20.54
C ALA A 124 -3.33 5.25 19.16
N HIS A 125 -3.88 5.93 18.14
CA HIS A 125 -3.88 5.44 16.76
C HIS A 125 -2.49 5.50 16.14
N THR A 126 -1.71 6.55 16.40
CA THR A 126 -0.30 6.63 15.97
C THR A 126 0.52 5.46 16.54
N LEU A 127 0.43 5.21 17.85
CA LEU A 127 1.11 4.07 18.47
C LEU A 127 0.57 2.73 17.96
N GLY A 128 -0.74 2.65 17.72
CA GLY A 128 -1.38 1.48 17.15
C GLY A 128 -0.83 1.13 15.77
N VAL A 129 -0.76 2.08 14.83
CA VAL A 129 -0.23 1.79 13.48
C VAL A 129 1.25 1.42 13.50
N ILE A 130 2.06 2.03 14.38
CA ILE A 130 3.46 1.64 14.59
C ILE A 130 3.56 0.20 15.11
N PHE A 131 2.76 -0.13 16.12
CA PHE A 131 2.70 -1.47 16.69
C PHE A 131 2.29 -2.52 15.63
N PHE A 132 1.24 -2.25 14.87
CA PHE A 132 0.79 -3.16 13.81
C PHE A 132 1.78 -3.26 12.65
N ALA A 133 2.52 -2.20 12.32
CA ALA A 133 3.60 -2.25 11.33
C ALA A 133 4.74 -3.17 11.81
N GLY A 134 5.14 -3.05 13.08
CA GLY A 134 6.09 -3.98 13.69
C GLY A 134 5.58 -5.43 13.70
N LEU A 135 4.30 -5.64 14.06
CA LEU A 135 3.65 -6.95 14.03
C LEU A 135 3.67 -7.55 12.62
N TYR A 136 3.43 -6.73 11.58
CA TYR A 136 3.47 -7.17 10.19
C TYR A 136 4.86 -7.62 9.76
N LEU A 137 5.93 -6.94 10.21
CA LEU A 137 7.30 -7.42 9.99
C LEU A 137 7.59 -8.74 10.73
N GLY A 138 7.09 -8.88 11.96
CA GLY A 138 7.15 -10.14 12.70
C GLY A 138 6.42 -11.27 11.94
N TRP A 139 5.26 -10.97 11.37
CA TRP A 139 4.52 -11.90 10.52
C TRP A 139 5.27 -12.26 9.24
N ALA A 140 5.92 -11.30 8.57
CA ALA A 140 6.76 -11.55 7.42
C ALA A 140 7.94 -12.48 7.76
N ALA A 141 8.56 -12.31 8.93
CA ALA A 141 9.62 -13.19 9.41
C ALA A 141 9.14 -14.62 9.65
N ILE A 142 7.92 -14.81 10.20
CA ILE A 142 7.30 -16.13 10.33
C ILE A 142 7.07 -16.74 8.93
N GLY A 143 6.53 -15.96 8.00
CA GLY A 143 6.32 -16.40 6.62
C GLY A 143 7.60 -16.89 5.95
N LYS A 144 8.74 -16.22 6.21
CA LYS A 144 10.06 -16.65 5.75
C LYS A 144 10.47 -18.01 6.31
N ILE A 145 10.22 -18.27 7.59
CA ILE A 145 10.58 -19.54 8.23
C ILE A 145 9.81 -20.70 7.59
N GLU A 146 8.52 -20.49 7.31
CA GLU A 146 7.64 -21.54 6.75
C GLU A 146 7.82 -21.74 5.24
N THR A 147 8.05 -20.67 4.48
CA THR A 147 8.07 -20.73 3.01
C THR A 147 9.46 -20.63 2.39
N GLY A 148 10.47 -20.28 3.19
CA GLY A 148 11.83 -19.98 2.72
C GLY A 148 11.95 -18.67 1.94
N ALA A 149 10.86 -17.92 1.76
CA ALA A 149 10.81 -16.71 0.93
C ALA A 149 10.52 -15.45 1.76
N ASP A 150 11.23 -14.36 1.45
CA ASP A 150 10.99 -13.05 2.06
C ASP A 150 9.76 -12.37 1.45
N ALA A 151 8.94 -11.74 2.31
CA ALA A 151 7.74 -11.02 1.86
C ALA A 151 8.07 -9.76 1.05
N PHE A 152 9.26 -9.18 1.26
CA PHE A 152 9.79 -8.07 0.50
C PHE A 152 11.25 -8.33 0.15
N TYR A 153 11.68 -7.93 -1.05
CA TYR A 153 13.08 -8.10 -1.47
C TYR A 153 14.08 -7.45 -0.49
N TRP A 154 13.68 -6.34 0.14
CA TRP A 154 14.52 -5.61 1.10
C TRP A 154 14.65 -6.27 2.48
N LEU A 155 13.93 -7.38 2.72
CA LEU A 155 14.13 -8.25 3.88
C LEU A 155 15.20 -9.32 3.63
N ASP A 156 15.56 -9.59 2.37
CA ASP A 156 16.65 -10.52 2.05
C ASP A 156 18.01 -9.81 2.14
N GLN A 157 18.80 -10.20 3.13
CA GLN A 157 20.17 -9.73 3.31
C GLN A 157 21.04 -10.00 2.07
N LYS A 158 20.79 -11.07 1.33
CA LYS A 158 21.57 -11.40 0.12
C LYS A 158 21.29 -10.44 -1.03
N VAL A 159 20.07 -9.92 -1.12
CA VAL A 159 19.65 -8.97 -2.16
C VAL A 159 20.13 -7.56 -1.82
N ILE A 160 19.98 -7.13 -0.56
CA ILE A 160 20.37 -5.78 -0.13
C ILE A 160 21.85 -5.67 0.28
N GLY A 161 22.55 -6.80 0.44
CA GLY A 161 23.99 -6.87 0.67
C GLY A 161 24.44 -6.65 2.12
N SER A 162 23.61 -6.06 2.99
CA SER A 162 23.95 -5.84 4.41
C SER A 162 22.76 -6.00 5.34
N ARG A 163 23.03 -6.56 6.54
CA ARG A 163 22.05 -6.65 7.63
C ARG A 163 21.62 -5.27 8.12
N GLU A 164 22.51 -4.29 8.10
CA GLU A 164 22.20 -2.91 8.52
C GLU A 164 21.17 -2.26 7.60
N ALA A 165 21.28 -2.52 6.29
CA ALA A 165 20.34 -1.99 5.31
C ALA A 165 18.96 -2.66 5.41
N VAL A 166 18.89 -3.96 5.74
CA VAL A 166 17.61 -4.63 6.09
C VAL A 166 16.97 -3.99 7.32
N VAL A 167 17.76 -3.69 8.36
CA VAL A 167 17.28 -3.02 9.57
C VAL A 167 16.80 -1.59 9.25
N ALA A 168 17.55 -0.83 8.46
CA ALA A 168 17.17 0.51 8.05
C ALA A 168 15.87 0.50 7.23
N ALA A 169 15.72 -0.42 6.28
CA ALA A 169 14.48 -0.59 5.50
C ALA A 169 13.29 -0.97 6.39
N SER A 170 13.51 -1.84 7.39
CA SER A 170 12.50 -2.21 8.38
C SER A 170 12.05 -1.02 9.24
N ILE A 171 12.99 -0.18 9.68
CA ILE A 171 12.68 1.08 10.38
C ILE A 171 11.90 2.02 9.46
N GLY A 172 12.32 2.14 8.19
CA GLY A 172 11.62 2.92 7.17
C GLY A 172 10.17 2.47 6.99
N PHE A 173 9.93 1.16 6.91
CA PHE A 173 8.58 0.58 6.84
C PHE A 173 7.72 0.95 8.05
N VAL A 174 8.28 0.89 9.26
CA VAL A 174 7.56 1.24 10.49
C VAL A 174 7.27 2.75 10.57
N ILE A 175 8.21 3.60 10.12
CA ILE A 175 8.04 5.06 10.05
C ILE A 175 7.05 5.47 8.94
N LEU A 176 6.94 4.68 7.88
CA LEU A 176 6.00 4.92 6.80
C LEU A 176 4.55 4.87 7.33
N ALA A 177 4.24 3.96 8.26
CA ALA A 177 2.89 3.83 8.84
C ALA A 177 2.32 5.14 9.46
N PRO A 178 3.00 5.86 10.38
CA PRO A 178 2.50 7.13 10.89
C PRO A 178 2.48 8.24 9.83
N ILE A 179 3.32 8.20 8.79
CA ILE A 179 3.26 9.16 7.66
C ILE A 179 1.94 8.97 6.88
N LEU A 180 1.60 7.73 6.52
CA LEU A 180 0.33 7.47 5.81
C LEU A 180 -0.88 7.64 6.71
N TYR A 181 -0.73 7.43 8.02
CA TYR A 181 -1.77 7.82 8.98
C TYR A 181 -2.01 9.34 8.97
N ALA A 182 -0.95 10.16 8.95
CA ALA A 182 -1.08 11.61 8.81
C ALA A 182 -1.74 12.00 7.49
N LEU A 183 -1.41 11.32 6.38
CA LEU A 183 -2.08 11.51 5.09
C LEU A 183 -3.58 11.22 5.20
N MET A 184 -3.96 10.04 5.70
CA MET A 184 -5.36 9.66 5.92
C MET A 184 -6.09 10.70 6.78
N TYR A 185 -5.47 11.11 7.88
CA TYR A 185 -6.01 12.10 8.81
C TYR A 185 -6.20 13.48 8.17
N GLY A 186 -5.29 13.88 7.27
CA GLY A 186 -5.36 15.09 6.46
C GLY A 186 -6.48 15.06 5.43
N LEU A 187 -6.63 13.95 4.70
CA LEU A 187 -7.70 13.75 3.72
C LEU A 187 -9.10 13.82 4.36
N ILE A 188 -9.27 13.20 5.52
CA ILE A 188 -10.51 13.30 6.30
C ILE A 188 -10.77 14.76 6.70
N GLY A 189 -9.75 15.48 7.17
CA GLY A 189 -9.85 16.89 7.54
C GLY A 189 -10.27 17.79 6.36
N MET A 190 -9.72 17.54 5.18
CA MET A 190 -10.07 18.25 3.94
C MET A 190 -11.54 17.99 3.53
N ARG A 191 -11.99 16.74 3.58
CA ARG A 191 -13.40 16.42 3.30
C ARG A 191 -14.34 17.12 4.28
N GLU A 192 -14.01 17.08 5.57
CA GLU A 192 -14.81 17.74 6.59
C GLU A 192 -14.87 19.26 6.41
N SER A 193 -13.77 19.91 6.00
CA SER A 193 -13.76 21.35 5.74
C SER A 193 -14.63 21.71 4.52
N ILE A 194 -14.54 20.94 3.43
CA ILE A 194 -15.39 21.09 2.23
C ILE A 194 -16.87 20.94 2.61
N SER A 195 -17.19 19.91 3.39
CA SER A 195 -18.56 19.62 3.82
C SER A 195 -19.13 20.74 4.70
N ARG A 196 -18.34 21.25 5.65
CA ARG A 196 -18.72 22.39 6.49
C ARG A 196 -18.96 23.66 5.66
N ALA A 197 -18.04 23.98 4.74
CA ALA A 197 -18.19 25.14 3.86
C ALA A 197 -19.45 25.05 2.98
N ALA A 198 -19.76 23.88 2.44
CA ALA A 198 -20.98 23.66 1.66
C ALA A 198 -22.24 23.83 2.52
N HIS A 199 -22.24 23.33 3.75
CA HIS A 199 -23.36 23.52 4.68
C HIS A 199 -23.58 24.99 5.03
N SER A 200 -22.51 25.72 5.41
CA SER A 200 -22.58 27.15 5.70
C SER A 200 -23.16 27.96 4.54
N ARG A 201 -22.75 27.66 3.29
CA ARG A 201 -23.31 28.31 2.09
C ARG A 201 -24.81 28.06 1.92
N ARG A 202 -25.27 26.83 2.17
CA ARG A 202 -26.70 26.48 2.09
C ARG A 202 -27.52 27.17 3.17
N VAL A 203 -27.00 27.25 4.39
CA VAL A 203 -27.66 27.95 5.51
C VAL A 203 -27.76 29.45 5.23
N ALA A 204 -26.69 30.07 4.71
CA ALA A 204 -26.71 31.49 4.32
C ALA A 204 -27.75 31.76 3.23
N ALA A 205 -27.77 30.95 2.16
CA ALA A 205 -28.76 31.08 1.09
C ALA A 205 -30.21 30.90 1.58
N ALA A 206 -30.44 29.97 2.53
CA ALA A 206 -31.76 29.77 3.12
C ALA A 206 -32.19 30.94 4.02
N ALA A 207 -31.25 31.55 4.74
CA ALA A 207 -31.51 32.73 5.57
C ALA A 207 -31.84 33.96 4.71
N GLU A 208 -31.12 34.17 3.60
CA GLU A 208 -31.42 35.22 2.63
C GLU A 208 -32.81 35.03 2.00
N ALA A 209 -33.17 33.78 1.66
CA ALA A 209 -34.49 33.47 1.10
C ALA A 209 -35.65 33.61 2.10
N ALA A 210 -35.38 33.57 3.41
CA ALA A 210 -36.38 33.72 4.48
C ALA A 210 -36.52 35.16 5.01
N GLY A 211 -35.60 36.05 4.66
CA GLY A 211 -35.60 37.47 5.01
C GLY A 211 -36.27 38.38 3.97
N HIS A 212 -36.81 37.80 2.90
CA HIS A 212 -37.67 38.41 1.89
C HIS A 212 -39.09 37.81 1.98
#